data_AF-A0A519KTU1-F1
#
_entry.id   AF-A0A519KTU1-F1
#
_cell.length_a   1.000
_cell.length_b   1.000
_cell.length_c   1.000
_cell.angle_alpha   90.00
_cell.angle_beta   90.00
_cell.angle_gamma   90.00
#
_symmetry.space_group_name_H-M   'P 1'
#
loop_
_entity.id
_entity.type
_entity.pdbx_description
1 polymer ?
#
loop_
_entity_poly.entity_id
_entity_poly.type
_entity_poly.pdbx_seq_one_letter_code
_entity_poly.pdbx_strand_id
1 'polypeptide(L)' 'MLIVKDVPSPNFDMRRSPPDMLVLHYTGMPTAEAALARLTDPGARVSAHYLVDEDGSIL' A
#
# COMPACT_ATOMS: atom_id res chain seq x y z
N MET A 1 -12.78 -2.32 -16.47
CA MET A 1 -12.60 -3.59 -15.73
C MET A 1 -11.65 -3.28 -14.60
N LEU A 2 -11.97 -3.66 -13.37
CA LEU A 2 -11.10 -3.38 -12.21
C LEU A 2 -9.83 -4.23 -12.32
N ILE A 3 -8.65 -3.61 -12.19
CA ILE A 3 -7.37 -4.31 -12.13
C ILE A 3 -6.97 -4.45 -10.66
N VAL A 4 -6.66 -5.67 -10.23
CA VAL A 4 -6.16 -5.97 -8.89
C VAL A 4 -4.89 -6.79 -9.03
N LYS A 5 -3.80 -6.36 -8.40
CA LYS A 5 -2.50 -7.02 -8.44
C LYS A 5 -1.95 -7.18 -7.04
N ASP A 6 -1.43 -8.37 -6.73
CA ASP A 6 -0.76 -8.60 -5.46
C ASP A 6 0.69 -8.09 -5.50
N VAL A 7 1.03 -7.15 -4.62
CA VAL A 7 2.41 -6.67 -4.43
C VAL A 7 2.79 -6.71 -2.95
N PRO A 8 3.23 -7.88 -2.43
CA PRO A 8 3.47 -8.05 -1.00
C PRO A 8 4.67 -7.24 -0.52
N SER A 9 4.46 -6.42 0.51
CA SER A 9 5.53 -5.74 1.25
C SER A 9 6.05 -6.64 2.38
N PRO A 10 7.36 -6.63 2.68
CA PRO A 10 7.90 -7.28 3.88
C PRO A 10 7.63 -6.48 5.16
N ASN A 11 7.11 -5.25 5.06
CA ASN A 11 6.99 -4.31 6.18
C ASN A 11 5.65 -4.47 6.91
N PHE A 12 5.45 -5.58 7.61
CA PHE A 12 4.28 -5.77 8.47
C PHE A 12 4.62 -6.61 9.70
N ASP A 13 3.83 -6.43 10.75
CA ASP A 13 3.90 -7.19 12.00
C ASP A 13 2.50 -7.68 12.39
N MET A 14 2.44 -8.54 13.40
CA MET A 14 1.16 -9.05 13.91
C MET A 14 0.32 -7.95 14.57
N ARG A 15 -0.96 -7.90 14.18
CA ARG A 15 -1.97 -7.09 14.87
C ARG A 15 -2.33 -7.70 16.22
N ARG A 16 -2.65 -6.84 17.20
CA ARG A 16 -3.15 -7.24 18.52
C ARG A 16 -4.67 -7.44 18.57
N SER A 17 -5.38 -6.88 17.60
CA SER A 17 -6.84 -6.98 17.46
C SER A 17 -7.24 -6.91 15.97
N PRO A 18 -8.46 -7.36 15.63
CA PRO A 18 -9.01 -7.15 14.29
C PRO A 18 -9.10 -5.66 13.93
N PRO A 19 -8.98 -5.28 12.64
CA PRO A 19 -9.22 -3.92 12.20
C PRO A 19 -10.71 -3.55 12.29
N ASP A 20 -11.00 -2.34 12.76
CA ASP A 20 -12.35 -1.76 12.94
C ASP A 20 -12.52 -0.38 12.28
N MET A 21 -11.47 0.09 11.59
CA MET A 21 -11.41 1.39 10.93
C MET A 21 -10.77 1.28 9.55
N LEU A 22 -11.27 2.07 8.61
CA LEU A 22 -10.62 2.34 7.34
C LEU A 22 -9.86 3.66 7.42
N VAL A 23 -8.58 3.64 7.06
CA VAL A 23 -7.73 4.83 6.99
C VAL A 23 -7.46 5.15 5.52
N LEU A 24 -7.86 6.33 5.07
CA LEU A 24 -7.54 6.83 3.74
C LEU A 24 -6.33 7.76 3.83
N HIS A 25 -5.29 7.47 3.06
CA HIS A 25 -4.05 8.23 3.07
C HIS A 25 -3.63 8.55 1.64
N TYR A 26 -3.33 9.83 1.37
CA TYR A 26 -2.70 10.24 0.12
C TYR A 26 -1.19 10.08 0.23
N THR A 27 -0.58 9.35 -0.69
CA THR A 27 0.85 9.00 -0.61
C THR A 27 1.77 10.22 -0.65
N GLY A 28 1.35 11.31 -1.30
CA GLY A 28 2.19 12.49 -1.54
C GLY A 28 3.38 12.21 -2.46
N MET A 29 3.39 11.05 -3.13
CA MET A 29 4.47 10.61 -4.01
C MET A 29 4.21 11.07 -5.45
N PRO A 30 5.26 11.32 -6.26
CA PRO A 30 5.09 11.80 -7.63
C PRO A 30 4.36 10.83 -8.57
N THR A 31 4.50 9.51 -8.34
CA THR A 31 3.84 8.46 -9.13
C THR A 31 3.47 7.27 -8.25
N ALA A 32 2.56 6.42 -8.73
CA ALA A 32 2.20 5.17 -8.06
C ALA A 32 3.37 4.19 -7.99
N GLU A 33 4.23 4.12 -9.01
CA GLU A 33 5.43 3.27 -8.98
C GLU A 33 6.42 3.72 -7.90
N ALA A 34 6.60 5.04 -7.74
CA ALA A 34 7.44 5.59 -6.69
C ALA A 34 6.88 5.28 -5.29
N ALA A 35 5.55 5.36 -5.12
CA ALA A 35 4.88 4.94 -3.90
C ALA A 35 5.08 3.44 -3.65
N LEU A 36 4.85 2.60 -4.66
CA LEU A 36 4.98 1.15 -4.57
C LEU A 36 6.40 0.74 -4.17
N ALA A 37 7.41 1.30 -4.84
CA ALA A 37 8.81 1.04 -4.53
C ALA A 37 9.14 1.35 -3.06
N ARG A 38 8.65 2.49 -2.53
CA ARG A 38 8.83 2.86 -1.12
C ARG A 38 8.08 1.93 -0.18
N LEU A 39 6.87 1.51 -0.53
CA LEU A 39 6.03 0.63 0.30
C LEU A 39 6.56 -0.81 0.36
N THR A 40 7.33 -1.25 -0.65
CA THR A 40 7.92 -2.60 -0.70
C THR A 40 9.39 -2.66 -0.26
N ASP A 41 10.07 -1.52 -0.12
CA ASP A 41 11.47 -1.46 0.34
C ASP A 41 11.59 -1.95 1.81
N PRO A 42 12.37 -2.98 2.14
CA PRO A 42 12.55 -3.42 3.52
C PRO A 42 13.14 -2.34 4.46
N GLY A 43 13.98 -1.44 3.92
CA GLY A 43 14.60 -0.35 4.68
C GLY A 43 13.62 0.77 5.01
N ALA A 44 12.53 0.87 4.24
CA ALA A 44 11.51 1.87 4.38
C ALA A 44 10.68 1.74 5.66
N ARG A 45 10.48 0.49 6.11
CA ARG A 45 9.67 0.10 7.28
C ARG A 45 8.27 0.70 7.30
N VAL A 46 7.69 0.91 6.13
CA VAL A 46 6.31 1.37 5.93
C VAL A 46 5.66 0.52 4.84
N SER A 47 4.35 0.31 4.95
CA SER A 47 3.52 -0.38 3.97
C SER A 47 2.09 0.17 4.05
N ALA A 48 1.27 -0.21 3.07
CA ALA A 48 -0.17 0.00 3.06
C ALA A 48 -0.85 -1.34 2.75
N HIS A 49 -2.12 -1.48 3.11
CA HIS A 49 -2.89 -2.69 2.80
C HIS A 49 -3.33 -2.73 1.34
N TYR A 50 -3.57 -1.54 0.77
CA TYR A 50 -3.93 -1.33 -0.63
C TYR A 50 -3.30 -0.01 -1.08
N LEU A 51 -2.81 0.01 -2.32
CA LEU A 51 -2.51 1.24 -3.05
C LEU A 51 -3.52 1.35 -4.19
N VAL A 52 -4.20 2.50 -4.28
CA VAL A 52 -5.09 2.82 -5.40
C VAL A 52 -4.37 3.83 -6.27
N ASP A 53 -4.12 3.46 -7.53
CA ASP A 53 -3.53 4.34 -8.53
C ASP A 53 -4.59 5.28 -9.13
N GLU A 54 -4.15 6.34 -9.81
CA GLU A 54 -5.00 7.35 -10.45
C GLU A 54 -5.91 6.76 -11.54
N ASP A 55 -5.50 5.64 -12.15
CA ASP A 55 -6.31 4.91 -13.13
C ASP A 55 -7.35 3.96 -12.51
N GLY A 56 -7.38 3.87 -11.17
CA GLY A 56 -8.28 3.00 -10.41
C GLY A 56 -7.79 1.57 -10.20
N SER A 57 -6.56 1.24 -10.62
CA SER A 57 -5.91 -0.04 -10.31
C SER A 57 -5.66 -0.16 -8.81
N ILE A 58 -5.80 -1.38 -8.29
CA ILE A 58 -5.54 -1.71 -6.88
C ILE A 58 -4.30 -2.62 -6.82
N LEU A 59 -3.32 -2.22 -6.01
CA LEU A 59 -1.99 -2.84 -5.87
C LEU A 59 -1.72 -3.23 -4.40
#